data_AF-A0A4Z0C5H3-F1
#
_entry.id   AF-A0A4Z0C5H3-F1
#
_cell.length_a   1.000
_cell.length_b   1.000
_cell.length_c   1.000
_cell.angle_alpha   90.00
_cell.angle_beta   90.00
_cell.angle_gamma   90.00
#
_symmetry.space_group_name_H-M   'P 1'
#
loop_
_entity.id
_entity.type
_entity.pdbx_description
1 polymer ?
#
loop_
_entity_poly.entity_id
_entity_poly.type
_entity_poly.pdbx_seq_one_letter_code
_entity_poly.pdbx_strand_id
1 'polypeptide(L)'
;MPLVKASGVGAAWQTVDDAGRPAVEGVRACAAGDCFMDFTRNFIRAKSPCADGLRWYLRHHDQLGGYQQILDALVEAGRIDDACWLLDQLGPTNTLLEVDFLQADAVVFAGTIRARGGIEASGLLRAGRSIFSDGGIVAGSDIVAGDEVRSRGAVRASRDLAAKGGLRARWIVVGGGIVSASARPCNLVSGSWCGAGASRPA
;
A
#
# COMPACT_ATOMS: atom_id res chain seq x y z
N MET A 1 -5.27 45.56 -30.72
CA MET A 1 -4.16 45.25 -31.65
C MET A 1 -4.72 44.35 -32.76
N PRO A 2 -4.44 44.63 -34.04
CA PRO A 2 -5.24 44.18 -35.18
C PRO A 2 -4.85 42.78 -35.69
N LEU A 3 -5.82 42.01 -36.19
CA LEU A 3 -5.62 40.74 -36.89
C LEU A 3 -5.11 41.00 -38.31
N VAL A 4 -3.92 40.50 -38.65
CA VAL A 4 -3.40 40.48 -40.03
C VAL A 4 -3.49 39.05 -40.57
N LYS A 5 -4.18 38.86 -41.71
CA LYS A 5 -4.16 37.61 -42.48
C LYS A 5 -2.88 37.55 -43.33
N ALA A 6 -2.09 36.50 -43.17
CA ALA A 6 -1.06 36.14 -44.15
C ALA A 6 -1.72 35.36 -45.32
N SER A 7 -1.47 35.80 -46.55
CA SER A 7 -1.91 35.11 -47.77
C SER A 7 -0.95 33.97 -48.10
N GLY A 8 -1.43 32.73 -47.98
CA GLY A 8 -0.73 31.52 -48.40
C GLY A 8 -1.58 30.28 -48.12
N VAL A 9 -1.76 29.43 -49.12
CA VAL A 9 -2.69 28.27 -49.13
C VAL A 9 -2.35 27.30 -48.00
N GLY A 10 -3.29 27.08 -47.07
CA GLY A 10 -3.12 26.18 -45.91
C GLY A 10 -2.96 26.92 -44.58
N ALA A 11 -3.95 27.77 -44.23
CA ALA A 11 -3.91 28.69 -43.11
C ALA A 11 -3.97 27.99 -41.74
N ALA A 12 -2.84 27.98 -41.02
CA ALA A 12 -2.78 27.78 -39.57
C ALA A 12 -2.79 29.16 -38.89
N TRP A 13 -3.74 29.40 -37.99
CA TRP A 13 -3.74 30.59 -37.15
C TRP A 13 -2.60 30.48 -36.12
N GLN A 14 -1.68 31.43 -36.12
CA GLN A 14 -0.67 31.57 -35.06
C GLN A 14 -0.99 32.83 -34.25
N THR A 15 -1.13 32.67 -32.93
CA THR A 15 -1.19 33.78 -31.98
C THR A 15 0.24 34.24 -31.68
N VAL A 16 0.50 35.53 -31.88
CA VAL A 16 1.74 36.23 -31.53
C VAL A 16 1.41 37.31 -30.50
N ASP A 17 2.23 37.46 -29.47
CA ASP A 17 2.05 38.50 -28.45
C ASP A 17 2.52 39.88 -28.95
N ASP A 18 2.10 40.96 -28.29
CA ASP A 18 2.34 42.37 -28.67
C ASP A 18 3.83 42.80 -28.80
N ALA A 19 4.78 41.90 -28.49
CA ALA A 19 6.23 42.11 -28.59
C ALA A 19 6.93 41.25 -29.67
N GLY A 20 6.20 40.53 -30.52
CA GLY A 20 6.75 39.88 -31.72
C GLY A 20 7.76 38.74 -31.50
N ARG A 21 7.71 38.03 -30.36
CA ARG A 21 8.54 36.83 -30.12
C ARG A 21 7.77 35.54 -30.44
N PRO A 22 8.39 34.51 -31.03
CA PRO A 22 7.76 33.21 -31.21
C PRO A 22 7.56 32.53 -29.86
N ALA A 23 6.36 31.97 -29.65
CA ALA A 23 6.02 31.18 -28.45
C ALA A 23 6.97 29.98 -28.34
N VAL A 24 7.88 30.05 -27.37
CA VAL A 24 8.72 28.92 -26.98
C VAL A 24 7.90 27.93 -26.16
N GLU A 25 8.07 26.67 -26.54
CA GLU A 25 7.81 25.47 -25.77
C GLU A 25 6.37 25.18 -25.37
N GLY A 26 5.86 24.09 -25.96
CA GLY A 26 4.66 23.41 -25.53
C GLY A 26 4.77 22.98 -24.07
N VAL A 27 4.28 23.84 -23.20
CA VAL A 27 3.69 23.42 -21.94
C VAL A 27 2.40 22.70 -22.32
N ARG A 28 2.50 21.38 -22.55
CA ARG A 28 1.34 20.52 -22.39
C ARG A 28 0.84 20.76 -20.97
N ALA A 29 -0.37 21.29 -20.88
CA ALA A 29 -1.10 21.34 -19.63
C ALA A 29 -1.14 19.93 -19.05
N CYS A 30 -0.37 19.70 -17.98
CA CYS A 30 -0.65 18.61 -17.08
C CYS A 30 -2.03 18.90 -16.50
N ALA A 31 -3.00 18.07 -16.87
CA ALA A 31 -4.19 17.92 -16.03
C ALA A 31 -3.68 17.61 -14.62
N ALA A 32 -4.32 18.16 -13.60
CA ALA A 32 -3.92 18.07 -12.20
C ALA A 32 -4.01 16.65 -11.59
N GLY A 33 -3.82 15.59 -12.39
CA GLY A 33 -3.69 14.19 -12.01
C GLY A 33 -2.31 13.56 -12.28
N ASP A 34 -1.41 14.21 -13.03
CA ASP A 34 -0.18 13.54 -13.52
C ASP A 34 1.08 13.72 -12.66
N CYS A 35 1.12 14.68 -11.72
CA CYS A 35 2.34 14.95 -10.95
C CYS A 35 2.61 13.98 -9.78
N PHE A 36 1.63 13.20 -9.31
CA PHE A 36 1.85 12.25 -8.21
C PHE A 36 2.37 10.88 -8.69
N MET A 37 2.28 10.58 -9.99
CA MET A 37 2.68 9.28 -10.58
C MET A 37 4.17 9.18 -10.93
N ASP A 38 4.81 10.28 -11.30
CA ASP A 38 6.24 10.28 -11.64
C ASP A 38 7.14 9.99 -10.44
N PHE A 39 6.66 10.24 -9.22
CA PHE A 39 7.38 9.86 -8.00
C PHE A 39 7.54 8.34 -7.91
N THR A 40 6.48 7.56 -8.17
CA THR A 40 6.51 6.09 -8.03
C THR A 40 7.31 5.42 -9.15
N ARG A 41 7.23 5.88 -10.41
CA ARG A 41 7.99 5.30 -11.55
C ARG A 41 9.49 5.55 -11.41
N ASN A 42 9.91 6.76 -11.03
CA ASN A 42 11.33 7.07 -10.80
C ASN A 42 11.86 6.41 -9.51
N PHE A 43 11.03 6.30 -8.47
CA PHE A 43 11.41 5.65 -7.20
C PHE A 43 11.60 4.14 -7.34
N ILE A 44 10.71 3.43 -8.05
CA ILE A 44 10.85 1.98 -8.26
C ILE A 44 12.07 1.69 -9.17
N ARG A 45 12.33 2.51 -10.20
CA ARG A 45 13.54 2.35 -11.04
C ARG A 45 14.84 2.58 -10.26
N ALA A 46 14.86 3.50 -9.30
CA ALA A 46 16.05 3.82 -8.51
C ALA A 46 16.45 2.73 -7.49
N LYS A 47 15.55 1.80 -7.16
CA LYS A 47 15.77 0.82 -6.07
C LYS A 47 16.00 -0.62 -6.52
N SER A 48 15.99 -0.90 -7.83
CA SER A 48 16.24 -2.23 -8.43
C SER A 48 15.43 -3.37 -7.77
N PRO A 49 14.09 -3.43 -7.98
CA PRO A 49 13.31 -4.60 -7.60
C PRO A 49 13.78 -5.83 -8.41
N CYS A 50 13.30 -7.01 -8.03
CA CYS A 50 13.41 -8.17 -8.90
C CYS A 50 12.90 -7.79 -10.31
N ALA A 51 13.62 -8.17 -11.37
CA ALA A 51 13.34 -7.71 -12.74
C ALA A 51 11.88 -7.98 -13.16
N ASP A 52 11.27 -9.04 -12.61
CA ASP A 52 9.89 -9.43 -12.84
C ASP A 52 8.88 -8.51 -12.12
N GLY A 53 9.20 -7.99 -10.93
CA GLY A 53 8.41 -7.00 -10.17
C GLY A 53 8.25 -5.71 -10.93
N LEU A 54 9.38 -5.15 -11.36
CA LEU A 54 9.43 -3.93 -12.16
C LEU A 54 8.76 -4.12 -13.52
N ARG A 55 8.96 -5.27 -14.19
CA ARG A 55 8.35 -5.54 -15.51
C ARG A 55 6.83 -5.69 -15.43
N TRP A 56 6.31 -6.31 -14.36
CA TRP A 56 4.87 -6.39 -14.13
C TRP A 56 4.29 -5.00 -13.85
N TYR A 57 4.94 -4.21 -13.00
CA TYR A 57 4.54 -2.84 -12.68
C TYR A 57 4.48 -1.96 -13.93
N LEU A 58 5.54 -1.94 -14.74
CA LEU A 58 5.59 -1.15 -15.99
C LEU A 58 4.57 -1.60 -17.05
N ARG A 59 3.97 -2.79 -16.93
CA ARG A 59 2.91 -3.25 -17.84
C ARG A 59 1.51 -2.79 -17.37
N HIS A 60 1.31 -2.68 -16.05
CA HIS A 60 0.00 -2.37 -15.46
C HIS A 60 -0.12 -0.90 -14.98
N HIS A 61 0.98 -0.14 -14.99
CA HIS A 61 1.03 1.21 -14.42
C HIS A 61 0.21 2.29 -15.14
N ASP A 62 -0.14 2.12 -16.42
CA ASP A 62 -0.90 3.12 -17.16
C ASP A 62 -2.41 3.12 -16.78
N GLN A 63 -2.84 2.16 -15.96
CA GLN A 63 -4.24 1.99 -15.53
C GLN A 63 -4.45 2.15 -14.01
N LEU A 64 -3.39 2.11 -13.21
CA LEU A 64 -3.48 2.09 -11.74
C LEU A 64 -3.11 3.47 -11.17
N GLY A 65 -4.14 4.28 -10.93
CA GLY A 65 -4.08 5.68 -10.50
C GLY A 65 -3.45 5.95 -9.13
N GLY A 66 -3.56 4.99 -8.22
CA GLY A 66 -3.28 5.21 -6.79
C GLY A 66 -2.41 4.13 -6.14
N TYR A 67 -1.70 4.53 -5.09
CA TYR A 67 -0.80 3.66 -4.32
C TYR A 67 -1.50 2.37 -3.82
N GLN A 68 -2.72 2.50 -3.29
CA GLN A 68 -3.49 1.35 -2.83
C GLN A 68 -3.92 0.43 -3.98
N GLN A 69 -4.29 0.98 -5.14
CA GLN A 69 -4.68 0.18 -6.32
C GLN A 69 -3.51 -0.66 -6.84
N ILE A 70 -2.28 -0.13 -6.76
CA ILE A 70 -1.07 -0.89 -7.09
C ILE A 70 -0.86 -2.06 -6.12
N LEU A 71 -1.05 -1.82 -4.82
CA LEU A 71 -0.95 -2.88 -3.80
C LEU A 71 -2.03 -3.96 -4.01
N ASP A 72 -3.27 -3.55 -4.24
CA ASP A 72 -4.39 -4.45 -4.49
C ASP A 72 -4.15 -5.30 -5.75
N ALA A 73 -3.68 -4.69 -6.84
CA ALA A 73 -3.38 -5.41 -8.08
C ALA A 73 -2.19 -6.39 -7.94
N LEU A 74 -1.18 -6.07 -7.11
CA LEU A 74 -0.10 -7.01 -6.78
C LEU A 74 -0.62 -8.20 -5.97
N VAL A 75 -1.51 -7.95 -5.01
CA VAL A 75 -2.15 -9.00 -4.20
C VAL A 75 -3.03 -9.91 -5.07
N GLU A 76 -3.82 -9.32 -5.97
CA GLU A 76 -4.65 -10.05 -6.93
C GLU A 76 -3.80 -10.88 -7.91
N ALA A 77 -2.63 -10.38 -8.31
CA ALA A 77 -1.66 -11.14 -9.09
C ALA A 77 -0.92 -12.24 -8.30
N GLY A 78 -1.24 -12.44 -7.02
CA GLY A 78 -0.58 -13.41 -6.13
C GLY A 78 0.85 -13.01 -5.72
N ARG A 79 1.25 -11.77 -6.00
CA ARG A 79 2.60 -11.23 -5.73
C ARG A 79 2.64 -10.47 -4.41
N ILE A 80 2.27 -11.18 -3.36
CA ILE A 80 2.11 -10.64 -2.01
C ILE A 80 3.44 -10.11 -1.45
N ASP A 81 4.54 -10.81 -1.72
CA ASP A 81 5.89 -10.41 -1.28
C ASP A 81 6.33 -9.08 -1.89
N ASP A 82 6.04 -8.84 -3.17
CA ASP A 82 6.35 -7.58 -3.83
C ASP A 82 5.49 -6.43 -3.29
N ALA A 83 4.21 -6.68 -2.98
CA ALA A 83 3.34 -5.70 -2.33
C ALA A 83 3.84 -5.33 -0.94
N CYS A 84 4.27 -6.32 -0.16
CA CYS A 84 4.90 -6.13 1.14
C CYS A 84 6.17 -5.30 1.05
N TRP A 85 7.06 -5.66 0.12
CA TRP A 85 8.32 -4.93 -0.11
C TRP A 85 8.06 -3.49 -0.53
N LEU A 86 7.11 -3.27 -1.45
CA LEU A 86 6.76 -1.93 -1.92
C LEU A 86 6.27 -1.05 -0.77
N LEU A 87 5.45 -1.62 0.11
CA LEU A 87 4.97 -0.95 1.33
C LEU A 87 6.11 -0.64 2.32
N ASP A 88 7.11 -1.51 2.44
CA ASP A 88 8.29 -1.25 3.28
C ASP A 88 9.19 -0.15 2.72
N GLN A 89 9.28 0.00 1.40
CA GLN A 89 10.12 1.02 0.76
C GLN A 89 9.47 2.41 0.72
N LEU A 90 8.19 2.49 0.33
CA LEU A 90 7.46 3.76 0.25
C LEU A 90 6.96 4.21 1.63
N GLY A 91 6.77 3.24 2.54
CA GLY A 91 6.25 3.49 3.87
C GLY A 91 4.72 3.53 3.91
N PRO A 92 4.18 3.58 5.14
CA PRO A 92 2.75 3.61 5.35
C PRO A 92 2.14 4.97 5.05
N THR A 93 0.85 4.97 4.69
CA THR A 93 0.05 6.18 4.48
C THR A 93 -0.86 6.44 5.69
N ASN A 94 -1.34 7.67 5.86
CA ASN A 94 -2.31 8.04 6.90
C ASN A 94 -3.77 7.73 6.53
N THR A 95 -4.00 6.86 5.54
CA THR A 95 -5.33 6.47 5.10
C THR A 95 -5.98 5.57 6.13
N LEU A 96 -7.28 5.76 6.37
CA LEU A 96 -8.11 4.91 7.22
C LEU A 96 -9.12 4.16 6.35
N LEU A 97 -9.08 2.83 6.40
CA LEU A 97 -10.10 1.98 5.80
C LEU A 97 -11.08 1.56 6.90
N GLU A 98 -12.28 2.14 6.91
CA GLU A 98 -13.37 1.73 7.80
C GLU A 98 -14.34 0.80 7.07
N VAL A 99 -14.54 -0.40 7.61
CA VAL A 99 -15.43 -1.43 7.07
C VAL A 99 -16.24 -2.09 8.17
N ASP A 100 -17.39 -2.68 7.83
CA ASP A 100 -18.16 -3.48 8.78
C ASP A 100 -17.48 -4.83 9.01
N PHE A 101 -17.27 -5.59 7.95
CA PHE A 101 -16.57 -6.87 7.96
C PHE A 101 -15.58 -6.89 6.81
N LEU A 102 -14.42 -7.51 7.03
CA LEU A 102 -13.40 -7.66 6.00
C LEU A 102 -13.16 -9.14 5.74
N GLN A 103 -13.46 -9.59 4.52
CA GLN A 103 -13.20 -10.96 4.08
C GLN A 103 -12.47 -10.93 2.74
N ALA A 104 -11.28 -11.51 2.69
CA ALA A 104 -10.46 -11.56 1.47
C ALA A 104 -9.45 -12.71 1.52
N ASP A 105 -8.86 -13.07 0.39
CA ASP A 105 -7.81 -14.09 0.38
C ASP A 105 -6.49 -13.55 0.93
N ALA A 106 -6.10 -12.34 0.54
CA ALA A 106 -5.00 -11.62 1.14
C ALA A 106 -5.30 -10.12 1.13
N VAL A 107 -4.77 -9.40 2.11
CA VAL A 107 -4.96 -7.95 2.25
C VAL A 107 -3.63 -7.29 2.52
N VAL A 108 -3.27 -6.30 1.71
CA VAL A 108 -2.12 -5.42 1.96
C VAL A 108 -2.61 -3.97 1.85
N PHE A 109 -2.83 -3.33 3.00
CA PHE A 109 -3.30 -1.96 3.06
C PHE A 109 -2.19 -1.03 3.53
N ALA A 110 -1.96 0.10 2.85
CA ALA A 110 -0.87 1.01 3.22
C ALA A 110 -1.10 1.77 4.54
N GLY A 111 -2.35 1.89 4.97
CA GLY A 111 -2.73 2.69 6.15
C GLY A 111 -3.21 1.86 7.33
N THR A 112 -4.21 2.40 8.03
CA THR A 112 -4.88 1.77 9.16
C THR A 112 -6.17 1.08 8.70
N ILE A 113 -6.40 -0.15 9.14
CA ILE A 113 -7.65 -0.88 8.89
C ILE A 113 -8.49 -0.85 10.17
N ARG A 114 -9.78 -0.52 10.05
CA ARG A 114 -10.75 -0.56 11.14
C ARG A 114 -12.01 -1.29 10.73
N ALA A 115 -12.21 -2.48 11.30
CA ALA A 115 -13.43 -3.26 11.14
C ALA A 115 -14.35 -3.13 12.36
N ARG A 116 -15.63 -2.79 12.15
CA ARG A 116 -16.65 -2.79 13.23
C ARG A 116 -17.06 -4.21 13.66
N GLY A 117 -16.79 -5.19 12.81
CA GLY A 117 -16.97 -6.62 13.05
C GLY A 117 -15.63 -7.35 13.00
N GLY A 118 -15.67 -8.57 12.45
CA GLY A 118 -14.49 -9.42 12.29
C GLY A 118 -13.68 -9.12 11.04
N ILE A 119 -12.43 -9.57 11.05
CA ILE A 119 -11.54 -9.59 9.88
C ILE A 119 -11.15 -11.05 9.64
N GLU A 120 -11.37 -11.54 8.42
CA GLU A 120 -11.01 -12.88 7.99
C GLU A 120 -10.19 -12.81 6.69
N ALA A 121 -8.95 -13.25 6.76
CA ALA A 121 -8.07 -13.38 5.61
C ALA A 121 -7.67 -14.84 5.42
N SER A 122 -7.92 -15.44 4.26
CA SER A 122 -7.50 -16.82 3.98
C SER A 122 -5.96 -16.97 3.98
N GLY A 123 -5.23 -15.87 3.74
CA GLY A 123 -3.79 -15.80 3.60
C GLY A 123 -3.20 -14.68 4.46
N LEU A 124 -2.49 -13.73 3.84
CA LEU A 124 -1.81 -12.64 4.54
C LEU A 124 -2.78 -11.50 4.90
N LEU A 125 -2.69 -11.00 6.13
CA LEU A 125 -3.30 -9.73 6.54
C LEU A 125 -2.20 -8.74 6.93
N ARG A 126 -1.95 -7.74 6.09
CA ARG A 126 -0.94 -6.70 6.33
C ARG A 126 -1.55 -5.30 6.30
N ALA A 127 -1.26 -4.52 7.34
CA ALA A 127 -1.51 -3.09 7.39
C ALA A 127 -0.20 -2.33 7.58
N GLY A 128 -0.02 -1.25 6.83
CA GLY A 128 1.14 -0.37 6.96
C GLY A 128 1.18 0.34 8.30
N ARG A 129 0.03 0.53 8.94
CA ARG A 129 -0.10 1.12 10.28
C ARG A 129 -0.75 0.15 11.25
N SER A 130 -1.94 0.50 11.75
CA SER A 130 -2.62 -0.27 12.79
C SER A 130 -3.79 -1.09 12.23
N ILE A 131 -4.12 -2.18 12.92
CA ILE A 131 -5.30 -3.00 12.64
C ILE A 131 -6.21 -2.95 13.86
N PHE A 132 -7.42 -2.44 13.66
CA PHE A 132 -8.47 -2.36 14.67
C PHE A 132 -9.65 -3.23 14.26
N SER A 133 -10.08 -4.12 15.16
CA SER A 133 -11.29 -4.90 14.97
C SER A 133 -12.10 -4.95 16.26
N ASP A 134 -13.39 -4.69 16.15
CA ASP A 134 -14.33 -4.85 17.25
C ASP A 134 -14.82 -6.31 17.40
N GLY A 135 -14.53 -7.17 16.41
CA GLY A 135 -14.69 -8.62 16.45
C GLY A 135 -13.35 -9.36 16.57
N GLY A 136 -13.31 -10.61 16.08
CA GLY A 136 -12.09 -11.41 15.97
C GLY A 136 -11.32 -11.12 14.68
N ILE A 137 -10.01 -11.37 14.71
CA ILE A 137 -9.14 -11.31 13.53
C ILE A 137 -8.63 -12.72 13.26
N VAL A 138 -8.81 -13.22 12.05
CA VAL A 138 -8.33 -14.54 11.63
C VAL A 138 -7.53 -14.38 10.34
N ALA A 139 -6.32 -14.92 10.31
CA ALA A 139 -5.50 -15.03 9.10
C ALA A 139 -4.98 -16.46 8.91
N GLY A 140 -5.10 -16.96 7.68
CA GLY A 140 -4.60 -18.28 7.30
C GLY A 140 -3.08 -18.33 7.06
N SER A 141 -2.39 -17.18 7.02
CA SER A 141 -0.94 -17.08 7.07
C SER A 141 -0.50 -16.15 8.20
N ASP A 142 0.01 -14.97 7.88
CA ASP A 142 0.62 -14.04 8.80
C ASP A 142 -0.27 -12.82 9.03
N ILE A 143 -0.15 -12.22 10.20
CA ILE A 143 -0.77 -10.93 10.53
C ILE A 143 0.35 -9.94 10.81
N VAL A 144 0.44 -8.88 10.01
CA VAL A 144 1.51 -7.89 10.12
C VAL A 144 0.91 -6.48 10.22
N ALA A 145 1.25 -5.76 11.28
CA ALA A 145 0.91 -4.35 11.43
C ALA A 145 2.17 -3.52 11.69
N GLY A 146 2.28 -2.39 10.98
CA GLY A 146 3.38 -1.45 11.17
C GLY A 146 3.34 -0.70 12.51
N ASP A 147 2.19 -0.63 13.18
CA ASP A 147 2.00 0.05 14.47
C ASP A 147 1.31 -0.91 15.49
N GLU A 148 0.01 -0.76 15.75
CA GLU A 148 -0.72 -1.54 16.77
C GLU A 148 -1.67 -2.57 16.13
N VAL A 149 -1.78 -3.75 16.72
CA VAL A 149 -2.90 -4.68 16.47
C VAL A 149 -3.80 -4.69 17.69
N ARG A 150 -5.05 -4.27 17.53
CA ARG A 150 -6.04 -4.30 18.60
C ARG A 150 -7.35 -4.94 18.13
N SER A 151 -7.73 -5.99 18.83
CA SER A 151 -8.98 -6.73 18.62
C SER A 151 -9.78 -6.82 19.92
N ARG A 152 -11.09 -6.62 19.87
CA ARG A 152 -11.98 -6.95 20.99
C ARG A 152 -12.35 -8.44 21.04
N GLY A 153 -12.02 -9.22 20.01
CA GLY A 153 -12.19 -10.66 19.95
C GLY A 153 -10.90 -11.44 20.14
N ALA A 154 -10.85 -12.63 19.56
CA ALA A 154 -9.65 -13.43 19.44
C ALA A 154 -8.87 -13.04 18.17
N VAL A 155 -7.55 -13.03 18.25
CA VAL A 155 -6.63 -12.91 17.12
C VAL A 155 -6.06 -14.30 16.86
N ARG A 156 -6.26 -14.82 15.65
CA ARG A 156 -5.73 -16.10 15.21
C ARG A 156 -4.87 -15.92 13.97
N ALA A 157 -3.58 -16.23 14.09
CA ALA A 157 -2.68 -16.34 12.95
C ALA A 157 -2.25 -17.80 12.80
N SER A 158 -2.17 -18.30 11.59
CA SER A 158 -1.71 -19.68 11.37
C SER A 158 -0.18 -19.78 11.38
N ARG A 159 0.52 -18.69 11.01
CA ARG A 159 1.98 -18.58 11.02
C ARG A 159 2.43 -17.49 11.98
N ASP A 160 2.92 -16.36 11.51
CA ASP A 160 3.50 -15.32 12.36
C ASP A 160 2.49 -14.20 12.67
N LEU A 161 2.66 -13.56 13.82
CA LEU A 161 1.91 -12.37 14.23
C LEU A 161 2.89 -11.29 14.65
N ALA A 162 2.99 -10.24 13.85
CA ALA A 162 3.92 -9.14 14.06
C ALA A 162 3.18 -7.80 14.17
N ALA A 163 3.47 -7.07 15.25
CA ALA A 163 3.13 -5.66 15.41
C ALA A 163 4.41 -4.92 15.81
N LYS A 164 4.71 -3.73 15.28
CA LYS A 164 5.89 -2.99 15.81
C LYS A 164 5.60 -2.32 17.15
N GLY A 165 4.36 -1.93 17.35
CA GLY A 165 3.81 -1.33 18.57
C GLY A 165 3.11 -2.37 19.43
N GLY A 166 1.93 -2.00 19.96
CA GLY A 166 1.17 -2.84 20.88
C GLY A 166 0.42 -3.99 20.19
N LEU A 167 0.26 -5.09 20.91
CA LEU A 167 -0.61 -6.19 20.53
C LEU A 167 -1.62 -6.45 21.64
N ARG A 168 -2.90 -6.16 21.38
CA ARG A 168 -4.00 -6.27 22.36
C ARG A 168 -5.15 -7.06 21.76
N ALA A 169 -5.45 -8.20 22.35
CA ALA A 169 -6.64 -8.98 22.03
C ALA A 169 -7.19 -9.66 23.28
N ARG A 170 -8.41 -10.20 23.23
CA ARG A 170 -8.91 -11.03 24.34
C ARG A 170 -8.15 -12.35 24.42
N TRP A 171 -7.85 -12.93 23.27
CA TRP A 171 -7.07 -14.16 23.13
C TRP A 171 -6.19 -14.05 21.89
N ILE A 172 -4.94 -14.49 21.98
CA ILE A 172 -4.03 -14.55 20.83
C ILE A 172 -3.62 -16.00 20.65
N VAL A 173 -3.95 -16.56 19.49
CA VAL A 173 -3.66 -17.94 19.12
C VAL A 173 -2.81 -17.93 17.87
N VAL A 174 -1.60 -18.47 17.96
CA VAL A 174 -0.68 -18.55 16.84
C VAL A 174 -0.31 -20.01 16.57
N GLY A 175 -0.47 -20.42 15.31
CA GLY A 175 -0.37 -21.82 14.82
C GLY A 175 1.04 -22.38 14.70
N GLY A 176 1.93 -22.04 15.65
CA GLY A 176 3.32 -22.52 15.69
C GLY A 176 4.36 -21.52 15.17
N GLY A 177 3.94 -20.35 14.70
CA GLY A 177 4.86 -19.26 14.36
C GLY A 177 5.26 -18.38 15.54
N ILE A 178 5.89 -17.27 15.20
CA ILE A 178 6.46 -16.30 16.12
C ILE A 178 5.48 -15.15 16.33
N VAL A 179 5.35 -14.72 17.58
CA VAL A 179 4.64 -13.50 17.95
C VAL A 179 5.66 -12.43 18.31
N SER A 180 5.64 -11.30 17.61
CA SER A 180 6.48 -10.14 17.90
C SER A 180 5.63 -8.89 18.08
N ALA A 181 5.91 -8.15 19.16
CA ALA A 181 5.29 -6.87 19.50
C ALA A 181 6.26 -6.03 20.34
N SER A 182 5.93 -4.76 20.62
CA SER A 182 6.74 -3.91 21.50
C SER A 182 6.87 -4.47 22.92
N ALA A 183 5.87 -5.23 23.37
CA ALA A 183 5.87 -5.92 24.65
C ALA A 183 5.11 -7.24 24.54
N ARG A 184 5.48 -8.22 25.38
CA ARG A 184 4.83 -9.53 25.37
C ARG A 184 3.34 -9.37 25.71
N PRO A 185 2.41 -9.81 24.86
CA PRO A 185 1.00 -9.71 25.16
C PRO A 185 0.62 -10.69 26.27
N CYS A 186 -0.12 -10.20 27.27
CA CYS A 186 -0.56 -10.99 28.42
C CYS A 186 -1.53 -12.12 28.04
N ASN A 187 -2.24 -11.97 26.91
CA ASN A 187 -3.28 -12.90 26.47
C ASN A 187 -2.81 -13.86 25.35
N LEU A 188 -1.49 -14.14 25.28
CA LEU A 188 -0.93 -15.12 24.36
C LEU A 188 -1.22 -16.54 24.83
N VAL A 189 -2.07 -17.25 24.10
CA VAL A 189 -2.48 -18.62 24.39
C VAL A 189 -1.50 -19.63 23.78
N SER A 190 -1.06 -19.40 22.54
CA SER A 190 -0.13 -20.29 21.84
C SER A 190 0.79 -19.51 20.89
N GLY A 191 1.96 -20.08 20.59
CA GLY A 191 2.98 -19.46 19.73
C GLY A 191 4.23 -19.05 20.51
N SER A 192 5.32 -18.88 19.78
CA SER A 192 6.62 -18.51 20.35
C SER A 192 6.76 -17.00 20.37
N TRP A 193 6.79 -16.38 21.54
CA TRP A 193 7.05 -14.94 21.65
C TRP A 193 8.52 -14.64 21.37
N CYS A 194 8.77 -13.67 20.51
CA CYS A 194 10.09 -13.08 20.28
C CYS A 194 10.03 -11.59 20.62
N GLY A 195 10.93 -11.11 21.49
CA GLY A 195 10.94 -9.71 21.91
C GLY A 195 11.20 -8.75 20.76
N ALA A 196 10.78 -7.48 20.90
CA ALA A 196 11.03 -6.44 19.91
C ALA A 196 12.54 -6.33 19.61
N GLY A 197 12.93 -6.67 18.38
CA GLY A 197 14.33 -6.58 17.93
C GLY A 197 15.11 -7.90 17.88
N ALA A 198 14.53 -9.03 18.28
CA ALA A 198 15.14 -10.33 18.04
C ALA A 198 14.85 -10.78 16.60
N SER A 199 15.87 -10.71 15.74
CA SER A 199 15.83 -11.28 14.39
C SER A 199 15.52 -12.78 14.47
N ARG A 200 14.76 -13.29 13.48
CA ARG A 200 14.45 -14.72 13.34
C ARG A 200 15.67 -15.59 13.65
N PRO A 201 15.58 -16.65 14.47
CA PRO A 201 16.56 -17.71 14.36
C PRO A 201 16.48 -18.25 12.93
N ALA A 202 17.65 -18.32 12.28
CA ALA A 202 17.80 -18.77 10.91
C ALA A 202 17.29 -20.19 10.70
#